data_AF-A0A921N1X4-F1
#
_entry.id   AF-A0A921N1X4-F1
#
_cell.length_a   1.000
_cell.length_b   1.000
_cell.length_c   1.000
_cell.angle_alpha   90.00
_cell.angle_beta   90.00
_cell.angle_gamma   90.00
#
_symmetry.space_group_name_H-M   'P 1'
#
loop_
_entity.id
_entity.type
_entity.pdbx_description
1 polymer ?
#
loop_
_entity_poly.entity_id
_entity_poly.type
_entity_poly.pdbx_seq_one_letter_code
_entity_poly.pdbx_strand_id
1 'polypeptide(L)'
;MNQYTNINSQLEALKLKDIERYFYNKIDSDTTSIIPKVTPFKGINTDMLYIKNNKLLFIKFMETTEDLFFILEEELLEVMNEEYELLKIKMEQLKLNIEYNYVFVMPYVDIDDSDKFEDFIKNNLIDKVKLEKILNDTSLIDEYFKCENNEIDLNLFLLEICPEYYVLSDRIHLNNKFKKISFYSDEYKYTATPLSEEQIKDIISINYGNTLFTGGSGTAKTTLMLSKVMKLARVYPHHRFLILTHTKQESNELREKLQILYKESTNIDIYTFNSFVLKLAKKYN
;
A
#
# COMPACT_ATOMS: atom_id res chain seq x y z
N MET A 1 15.82 -1.95 14.13
CA MET A 1 15.00 -0.73 14.11
C MET A 1 14.23 -0.71 12.80
N ASN A 2 12.92 -0.52 12.86
CA ASN A 2 12.04 -0.59 11.70
C ASN A 2 12.37 0.52 10.69
N GLN A 3 12.75 0.15 9.46
CA GLN A 3 13.21 1.10 8.44
C GLN A 3 12.12 2.07 7.98
N TYR A 4 10.83 1.72 8.19
CA TYR A 4 9.70 2.54 7.78
C TYR A 4 9.55 3.84 8.59
N THR A 5 10.20 3.93 9.75
CA THR A 5 10.29 5.18 10.54
C THR A 5 11.03 6.31 9.81
N ASN A 6 11.83 5.95 8.80
CA ASN A 6 12.63 6.87 7.99
C ASN A 6 11.98 7.23 6.64
N ILE A 7 10.69 6.90 6.43
CA ILE A 7 9.96 7.35 5.24
C ILE A 7 9.90 8.88 5.24
N ASN A 8 10.39 9.49 4.16
CA ASN A 8 10.39 10.93 3.97
C ASN A 8 9.72 11.28 2.63
N SER A 9 8.43 11.60 2.70
CA SER A 9 7.61 11.90 1.52
C SER A 9 6.98 13.28 1.66
N GLN A 10 7.03 14.06 0.58
CA GLN A 10 6.34 15.35 0.47
C GLN A 10 4.91 15.20 -0.03
N LEU A 11 4.53 14.02 -0.53
CA LEU A 11 3.16 13.72 -0.93
C LEU A 11 2.31 13.41 0.30
N GLU A 12 1.27 14.21 0.54
CA GLU A 12 0.39 14.04 1.70
C GLU A 12 -0.16 12.61 1.87
N ALA A 13 -0.53 11.95 0.76
CA ALA A 13 -1.01 10.55 0.79
C ALA A 13 0.04 9.51 1.24
N LEU A 14 1.33 9.85 1.18
CA LEU A 14 2.46 8.96 1.54
C LEU A 14 3.28 9.50 2.70
N LYS A 15 2.94 10.68 3.21
CA LYS A 15 3.62 11.34 4.31
C LYS A 15 3.37 10.54 5.58
N LEU A 16 4.43 10.39 6.35
CA LEU A 16 4.40 9.61 7.58
C LEU A 16 3.83 10.47 8.71
N LYS A 17 2.75 10.01 9.33
CA LYS A 17 2.09 10.70 10.45
C LYS A 17 2.81 10.41 11.75
N ASP A 18 2.69 11.29 12.75
CA ASP A 18 3.40 11.11 14.03
C ASP A 18 2.95 9.85 14.77
N ILE A 19 1.64 9.58 14.77
CA ILE A 19 1.09 8.37 15.38
C ILE A 19 1.58 7.09 14.65
N GLU A 20 1.73 7.14 13.33
CA GLU A 20 2.23 6.02 12.53
C GLU A 20 3.69 5.69 12.89
N ARG A 21 4.54 6.69 13.10
CA ARG A 21 5.92 6.52 13.59
C ARG A 21 5.94 5.79 14.93
N TYR A 22 5.03 6.12 15.83
CA TYR A 22 4.95 5.47 17.14
C TYR A 22 4.64 3.98 16.99
N PHE A 23 3.64 3.61 16.19
CA PHE A 23 3.33 2.21 15.92
C PHE A 23 4.52 1.46 15.34
N TYR A 24 5.20 2.01 14.32
CA TYR A 24 6.37 1.37 13.74
C TYR A 24 7.51 1.09 14.72
N ASN A 25 7.63 1.90 15.78
CA ASN A 25 8.65 1.73 16.82
C ASN A 25 8.26 0.73 17.92
N LYS A 26 6.96 0.50 18.12
CA LYS A 26 6.44 -0.30 19.24
C LYS A 26 6.08 -1.74 18.86
N ILE A 27 5.99 -2.02 17.57
CA ILE A 27 5.61 -3.34 17.08
C ILE A 27 6.76 -4.34 17.29
N ASP A 28 6.41 -5.47 17.88
CA ASP A 28 7.27 -6.64 17.95
C ASP A 28 7.51 -7.21 16.54
N SER A 29 8.73 -7.01 16.03
CA SER A 29 9.11 -7.40 14.68
C SER A 29 9.23 -8.91 14.47
N ASP A 30 9.25 -9.70 15.54
CA ASP A 30 9.46 -11.16 15.46
C ASP A 30 8.16 -11.89 15.12
N THR A 31 7.02 -11.38 15.58
CA THR A 31 5.70 -12.00 15.39
C THR A 31 4.81 -11.23 14.40
N THR A 32 5.19 -9.99 14.08
CA THR A 32 4.35 -9.07 13.33
C THR A 32 5.09 -8.52 12.12
N SER A 33 4.41 -8.59 10.97
CA SER A 33 4.83 -8.00 9.72
C SER A 33 4.00 -6.77 9.38
N ILE A 34 4.65 -5.78 8.76
CA ILE A 34 4.04 -4.50 8.42
C ILE A 34 4.34 -4.20 6.96
N ILE A 35 3.33 -3.70 6.25
CA ILE A 35 3.51 -3.07 4.94
C ILE A 35 3.01 -1.62 5.04
N PRO A 36 3.89 -0.62 4.86
CA PRO A 36 3.51 0.78 4.95
C PRO A 36 2.78 1.27 3.68
N LYS A 37 1.91 2.26 3.86
CA LYS A 37 1.22 3.02 2.81
C LYS A 37 0.68 2.11 1.72
N VAL A 38 -0.24 1.20 2.02
CA VAL A 38 -0.81 0.29 1.02
C VAL A 38 -1.97 0.97 0.29
N THR A 39 -2.06 0.78 -1.03
CA THR A 39 -3.20 1.30 -1.81
C THR A 39 -3.93 0.10 -2.38
N PRO A 40 -4.69 -0.68 -1.57
CA PRO A 40 -5.20 -1.98 -1.98
C PRO A 40 -6.04 -1.88 -3.25
N PHE A 41 -6.80 -0.80 -3.38
CA PHE A 41 -7.57 -0.50 -4.59
C PHE A 41 -7.51 0.99 -4.92
N LYS A 42 -7.76 1.31 -6.19
CA LYS A 42 -7.94 2.70 -6.64
C LYS A 42 -8.95 3.44 -5.75
N GLY A 43 -8.53 4.55 -5.14
CA GLY A 43 -9.37 5.37 -4.25
C GLY A 43 -9.38 4.93 -2.78
N ILE A 44 -8.75 3.81 -2.43
CA ILE A 44 -8.60 3.37 -1.03
C ILE A 44 -7.12 3.38 -0.69
N ASN A 45 -6.73 4.34 0.15
CA ASN A 45 -5.36 4.46 0.65
C ASN A 45 -5.36 4.13 2.13
N THR A 46 -4.56 3.14 2.53
CA THR A 46 -4.35 2.78 3.92
C THR A 46 -2.94 3.16 4.34
N ASP A 47 -2.79 3.57 5.60
CA ASP A 47 -1.48 3.98 6.10
C ASP A 47 -0.62 2.77 6.45
N MET A 48 -1.24 1.68 6.89
CA MET A 48 -0.55 0.46 7.30
C MET A 48 -1.38 -0.78 7.00
N LEU A 49 -0.72 -1.83 6.53
CA LEU A 49 -1.23 -3.20 6.59
C LEU A 49 -0.46 -3.93 7.68
N TYR A 50 -1.18 -4.35 8.71
CA TYR A 50 -0.66 -5.01 9.90
C TYR A 50 -1.00 -6.50 9.83
N ILE A 51 0.03 -7.35 9.94
CA ILE A 51 -0.09 -8.80 9.70
C ILE A 51 0.53 -9.54 10.88
N LYS A 52 -0.26 -10.33 11.59
CA LYS A 52 0.19 -11.13 12.73
C LYS A 52 -0.47 -12.50 12.66
N ASN A 53 0.33 -13.58 12.69
CA ASN A 53 -0.18 -14.95 12.60
C ASN A 53 -1.19 -15.14 11.45
N ASN A 54 -0.84 -14.70 10.24
CA ASN A 54 -1.67 -14.68 9.03
C ASN A 54 -3.04 -13.96 9.15
N LYS A 55 -3.28 -13.19 10.21
CA LYS A 55 -4.44 -12.30 10.34
C LYS A 55 -4.10 -10.93 9.76
N LEU A 56 -5.05 -10.34 9.05
CA LEU A 56 -4.90 -9.07 8.35
C LEU A 56 -5.70 -7.96 9.02
N LEU A 57 -5.05 -6.82 9.22
CA LEU A 57 -5.68 -5.59 9.69
C LEU A 57 -5.18 -4.42 8.85
N PHE A 58 -6.09 -3.80 8.11
CA PHE A 58 -5.85 -2.50 7.48
C PHE A 58 -6.02 -1.41 8.53
N ILE A 59 -5.06 -0.48 8.59
CA ILE A 59 -5.11 0.65 9.52
C ILE A 59 -4.97 1.95 8.73
N LYS A 60 -5.88 2.88 8.98
CA LYS A 60 -5.81 4.25 8.48
C LYS A 60 -5.81 5.22 9.65
N PHE A 61 -4.79 6.06 9.74
CA PHE A 61 -4.71 7.06 10.79
C PHE A 61 -5.42 8.32 10.34
N MET A 62 -6.25 8.90 11.18
CA MET A 62 -6.93 10.16 10.92
C MET A 62 -6.24 11.27 11.71
N GLU A 63 -6.04 12.44 11.13
CA GLU A 63 -5.48 13.62 11.83
C GLU A 63 -6.58 14.62 12.21
N THR A 64 -7.82 14.16 12.25
CA THR A 64 -8.99 14.96 12.65
C THR A 64 -8.86 15.40 14.10
N THR A 65 -9.01 16.70 14.36
CA THR A 65 -9.05 17.27 15.71
C THR A 65 -10.45 17.13 16.31
N GLU A 66 -10.54 17.17 17.63
CA GLU A 66 -11.79 17.11 18.38
C GLU A 66 -12.81 18.18 17.91
N ASP A 67 -12.38 19.44 17.76
CA ASP A 67 -13.25 20.53 17.28
C ASP A 67 -13.83 20.25 15.88
N LEU A 68 -13.03 19.66 14.98
CA LEU A 68 -13.48 19.38 13.62
C LEU A 68 -14.44 18.18 13.60
N PHE A 69 -14.16 17.18 14.43
CA PHE A 69 -15.03 16.02 14.58
C PHE A 69 -16.38 16.44 15.15
N PHE A 70 -16.42 17.26 16.21
CA PHE A 70 -17.67 17.73 16.81
C PHE A 70 -18.59 18.45 15.82
N ILE A 71 -18.02 19.14 14.81
CA ILE A 71 -18.79 19.85 13.79
C ILE A 71 -19.30 18.91 12.69
N LEU A 72 -18.57 17.83 12.39
CA LEU A 72 -18.76 16.98 11.21
C LEU A 72 -18.89 15.49 11.57
N GLU A 73 -19.32 15.17 12.78
CA GLU A 73 -19.27 13.81 13.32
C GLU A 73 -20.00 12.83 12.41
N GLU A 74 -21.27 13.12 12.08
CA GLU A 74 -22.09 12.24 11.25
C GLU A 74 -21.50 12.12 9.84
N GLU A 75 -21.09 13.22 9.22
CA GLU A 75 -20.52 13.20 7.87
C GLU A 75 -19.20 12.44 7.81
N LEU A 76 -18.33 12.59 8.82
CA LEU A 76 -17.06 11.86 8.89
C LEU A 76 -17.30 10.37 9.08
N LEU A 77 -18.17 9.98 10.02
CA LEU A 77 -18.52 8.59 10.25
C LEU A 77 -19.16 7.94 9.00
N GLU A 78 -20.04 8.66 8.32
CA GLU A 78 -20.64 8.21 7.06
C GLU A 78 -19.58 7.99 5.98
N VAL A 79 -18.69 8.96 5.74
CA VAL A 79 -17.61 8.84 4.75
C VAL A 79 -16.67 7.66 5.07
N MET A 80 -16.35 7.45 6.35
CA MET A 80 -15.49 6.34 6.78
C MET A 80 -16.18 4.98 6.56
N ASN A 81 -17.47 4.90 6.86
CA ASN A 81 -18.26 3.70 6.63
C ASN A 81 -18.44 3.41 5.12
N GLU A 82 -18.66 4.44 4.30
CA GLU A 82 -18.71 4.30 2.84
C GLU A 82 -17.38 3.77 2.28
N GLU A 83 -16.24 4.26 2.79
CA GLU A 83 -14.92 3.75 2.39
C GLU A 83 -14.73 2.27 2.80
N TYR A 84 -15.20 1.90 3.99
CA TYR A 84 -15.19 0.51 4.46
C TYR A 84 -16.04 -0.41 3.57
N GLU A 85 -17.28 -0.01 3.25
CA GLU A 85 -18.15 -0.79 2.37
C GLU A 85 -17.59 -0.88 0.95
N LEU A 86 -16.97 0.19 0.44
CA LEU A 86 -16.28 0.16 -0.86
C LEU A 86 -15.10 -0.83 -0.85
N LEU A 87 -14.33 -0.89 0.24
CA LEU A 87 -13.26 -1.88 0.39
C LEU A 87 -13.85 -3.29 0.32
N LYS A 88 -14.94 -3.53 1.05
CA LYS A 88 -15.61 -4.83 1.11
C LYS A 88 -16.10 -5.32 -0.24
N ILE A 89 -16.81 -4.47 -0.98
CA ILE A 89 -17.26 -4.78 -2.34
C ILE A 89 -16.08 -5.16 -3.25
N LYS A 90 -14.94 -4.44 -3.15
CA LYS A 90 -13.76 -4.74 -3.97
C LYS A 90 -13.03 -6.00 -3.54
N MET A 91 -12.99 -6.30 -2.25
CA MET A 91 -12.43 -7.56 -1.75
C MET A 91 -13.24 -8.76 -2.25
N GLU A 92 -14.57 -8.67 -2.23
CA GLU A 92 -15.46 -9.71 -2.80
C GLU A 92 -15.19 -9.94 -4.30
N GLN A 93 -14.84 -8.89 -5.05
CA GLN A 93 -14.49 -8.98 -6.47
C GLN A 93 -13.17 -9.69 -6.75
N LEU A 94 -12.22 -9.69 -5.80
CA LEU A 94 -10.93 -10.41 -5.95
C LEU A 94 -11.11 -11.94 -5.93
N LYS A 95 -12.24 -12.44 -5.41
CA LYS A 95 -12.54 -13.88 -5.28
C LYS A 95 -11.46 -14.67 -4.49
N LEU A 96 -10.66 -13.99 -3.69
CA LEU A 96 -9.76 -14.60 -2.72
C LEU A 96 -10.51 -14.68 -1.39
N ASN A 97 -10.49 -15.86 -0.75
CA ASN A 97 -11.14 -16.07 0.54
C ASN A 97 -10.24 -15.52 1.65
N ILE A 98 -10.22 -14.19 1.78
CA ILE A 98 -9.38 -13.46 2.73
C ILE A 98 -10.24 -12.82 3.82
N GLU A 99 -9.95 -13.19 5.05
CA GLU A 99 -10.45 -12.61 6.29
C GLU A 99 -9.59 -11.41 6.66
N TYR A 100 -10.23 -10.25 6.80
CA TYR A 100 -9.56 -8.99 7.15
C TYR A 100 -10.49 -8.12 7.99
N ASN A 101 -9.92 -7.14 8.66
CA ASN A 101 -10.67 -5.99 9.14
C ASN A 101 -10.02 -4.69 8.64
N TYR A 102 -10.78 -3.60 8.68
CA TYR A 102 -10.28 -2.28 8.35
C TYR A 102 -10.67 -1.29 9.42
N VAL A 103 -9.66 -0.72 10.07
CA VAL A 103 -9.82 0.14 11.23
C VAL A 103 -9.29 1.53 10.96
N PHE A 104 -10.01 2.52 11.45
CA PHE A 104 -9.59 3.90 11.47
C PHE A 104 -9.16 4.29 12.89
N VAL A 105 -7.98 4.87 13.00
CA VAL A 105 -7.42 5.34 14.27
C VAL A 105 -7.59 6.85 14.33
N MET A 106 -8.32 7.31 15.33
CA MET A 106 -8.61 8.73 15.58
C MET A 106 -7.94 9.16 16.89
N PRO A 107 -6.65 9.54 16.85
CA PRO A 107 -5.84 9.74 18.04
C PRO A 107 -6.22 10.96 18.88
N TYR A 108 -7.00 11.89 18.34
CA TYR A 108 -7.32 13.17 18.98
C TYR A 108 -8.80 13.35 19.32
N VAL A 109 -9.61 12.31 19.14
CA VAL A 109 -11.06 12.38 19.30
C VAL A 109 -11.51 11.32 20.29
N ASP A 110 -12.38 11.72 21.23
CA ASP A 110 -13.16 10.79 22.04
C ASP A 110 -14.56 10.70 21.41
N ILE A 111 -14.98 9.50 21.08
CA ILE A 111 -16.22 9.27 20.32
C ILE A 111 -17.23 8.68 21.28
N ASP A 112 -18.34 9.38 21.47
CA ASP A 112 -19.50 8.83 22.17
C ASP A 112 -20.21 7.83 21.27
N ASP A 113 -20.71 6.73 21.83
CA ASP A 113 -21.43 5.71 21.08
C ASP A 113 -22.74 6.31 20.53
N SER A 114 -22.72 6.79 19.28
CA SER A 114 -23.89 7.31 18.60
C SER A 114 -24.74 6.17 18.02
N ASP A 115 -26.05 6.18 18.30
CA ASP A 115 -26.98 5.08 17.99
C ASP A 115 -27.00 4.67 16.50
N LYS A 116 -26.63 5.57 15.58
CA LYS A 116 -26.67 5.29 14.12
C LYS A 116 -25.47 4.49 13.62
N PHE A 117 -24.31 4.59 14.27
CA PHE A 117 -23.04 3.99 13.84
C PHE A 117 -22.39 3.09 14.89
N GLU A 118 -23.10 2.75 15.97
CA GLU A 118 -22.58 1.97 17.11
C GLU A 118 -21.77 0.73 16.69
N ASP A 119 -22.30 -0.10 15.79
CA ASP A 119 -21.61 -1.30 15.30
C ASP A 119 -20.31 -0.98 14.54
N PHE A 120 -20.29 0.09 13.74
CA PHE A 120 -19.10 0.52 13.01
C PHE A 120 -18.06 1.13 13.95
N ILE A 121 -18.49 2.02 14.87
CA ILE A 121 -17.63 2.64 15.87
C ILE A 121 -16.94 1.55 16.70
N LYS A 122 -17.70 0.57 17.17
CA LYS A 122 -17.19 -0.52 18.01
C LYS A 122 -16.17 -1.41 17.29
N ASN A 123 -16.43 -1.78 16.04
CA ASN A 123 -15.64 -2.79 15.33
C ASN A 123 -14.52 -2.22 14.44
N ASN A 124 -14.64 -0.94 14.06
CA ASN A 124 -13.81 -0.31 13.02
C ASN A 124 -13.16 0.99 13.47
N LEU A 125 -13.49 1.55 14.65
CA LEU A 125 -12.83 2.76 15.16
C LEU A 125 -12.00 2.49 16.42
N ILE A 126 -10.83 3.12 16.44
CA ILE A 126 -9.98 3.27 17.63
C ILE A 126 -9.91 4.78 17.91
N ASP A 127 -10.74 5.22 18.85
CA ASP A 127 -10.70 6.59 19.42
C ASP A 127 -9.43 6.80 20.28
N LYS A 128 -9.27 8.01 20.80
CA LYS A 128 -8.16 8.41 21.65
C LYS A 128 -8.00 7.50 22.88
N VAL A 129 -9.10 7.16 23.56
CA VAL A 129 -9.06 6.39 24.81
C VAL A 129 -8.65 4.94 24.55
N LYS A 130 -9.20 4.31 23.52
CA LYS A 130 -8.81 2.95 23.08
C LYS A 130 -7.37 2.95 22.58
N LEU A 131 -6.98 3.99 21.84
CA LEU A 131 -5.62 4.14 21.36
C LEU A 131 -4.63 4.17 22.52
N GLU A 132 -4.82 5.03 23.52
CA GLU A 132 -3.94 5.12 24.70
C GLU A 132 -3.77 3.78 25.41
N LYS A 133 -4.83 2.96 25.49
CA LYS A 133 -4.76 1.59 26.02
C LYS A 133 -3.88 0.69 25.13
N ILE A 134 -4.10 0.70 23.82
CA ILE A 134 -3.30 -0.07 22.84
C ILE A 134 -1.82 0.36 22.85
N LEU A 135 -1.53 1.64 23.06
CA LEU A 135 -0.15 2.13 23.13
C LEU A 135 0.59 1.65 24.39
N ASN A 136 -0.14 1.32 25.45
CA ASN A 136 0.39 0.73 26.68
C ASN A 136 0.49 -0.80 26.59
N ASP A 137 -0.50 -1.44 25.97
CA ASP A 137 -0.53 -2.87 25.69
C ASP A 137 -0.92 -3.12 24.23
N THR A 138 0.09 -3.36 23.38
CA THR A 138 -0.11 -3.57 21.95
C THR A 138 -0.89 -4.84 21.64
N SER A 139 -1.04 -5.78 22.59
CA SER A 139 -1.84 -7.00 22.36
C SER A 139 -3.33 -6.70 22.21
N LEU A 140 -3.81 -5.58 22.74
CA LEU A 140 -5.21 -5.14 22.60
C LEU A 140 -5.61 -4.84 21.14
N ILE A 141 -4.65 -4.58 20.26
CA ILE A 141 -4.93 -4.45 18.83
C ILE A 141 -5.47 -5.76 18.24
N ASP A 142 -5.17 -6.90 18.86
CA ASP A 142 -5.55 -8.21 18.35
C ASP A 142 -7.07 -8.42 18.35
N GLU A 143 -7.82 -7.66 19.17
CA GLU A 143 -9.28 -7.67 19.24
C GLU A 143 -9.93 -7.25 17.90
N TYR A 144 -9.21 -6.47 17.10
CA TYR A 144 -9.69 -6.00 15.80
C TYR A 144 -9.43 -6.97 14.65
N PHE A 145 -8.66 -8.05 14.89
CA PHE A 145 -8.48 -9.06 13.85
C PHE A 145 -9.71 -9.94 13.66
N LYS A 146 -9.86 -10.44 12.44
CA LYS A 146 -10.75 -11.58 12.13
C LYS A 146 -9.98 -12.91 12.25
N CYS A 147 -10.48 -13.93 11.57
CA CYS A 147 -9.90 -15.26 11.55
C CYS A 147 -8.53 -15.28 10.86
N GLU A 148 -7.76 -16.34 11.13
CA GLU A 148 -6.49 -16.60 10.47
C GLU A 148 -6.72 -16.97 8.99
N ASN A 149 -5.91 -16.40 8.09
CA ASN A 149 -5.96 -16.74 6.67
C ASN A 149 -5.08 -17.94 6.34
N ASN A 150 -5.44 -18.65 5.27
CA ASN A 150 -4.51 -19.58 4.65
C ASN A 150 -3.27 -18.81 4.15
N GLU A 151 -2.09 -19.31 4.49
CA GLU A 151 -0.84 -18.65 4.15
C GLU A 151 -0.65 -18.44 2.64
N ILE A 152 -1.05 -19.40 1.79
CA ILE A 152 -0.86 -19.30 0.35
C ILE A 152 -1.77 -18.21 -0.22
N ASP A 153 -3.05 -18.24 0.17
CA ASP A 153 -4.04 -17.25 -0.27
C ASP A 153 -3.64 -15.85 0.20
N LEU A 154 -3.17 -15.73 1.45
CA LEU A 154 -2.65 -14.47 1.99
C LEU A 154 -1.49 -13.92 1.15
N ASN A 155 -0.50 -14.75 0.83
CA ASN A 155 0.64 -14.27 0.04
C ASN A 155 0.21 -13.87 -1.38
N LEU A 156 -0.67 -14.63 -2.04
CA LEU A 156 -1.22 -14.25 -3.35
C LEU A 156 -1.99 -12.93 -3.27
N PHE A 157 -2.80 -12.75 -2.22
CA PHE A 157 -3.52 -11.53 -1.95
C PHE A 157 -2.59 -10.32 -1.81
N LEU A 158 -1.50 -10.44 -1.04
CA LEU A 158 -0.51 -9.37 -0.88
C LEU A 158 0.09 -8.95 -2.23
N LEU A 159 0.40 -9.91 -3.10
CA LEU A 159 0.89 -9.61 -4.46
C LEU A 159 -0.12 -8.84 -5.30
N GLU A 160 -1.43 -9.03 -5.10
CA GLU A 160 -2.47 -8.30 -5.84
C GLU A 160 -2.70 -6.88 -5.27
N ILE A 161 -2.71 -6.73 -3.95
CA ILE A 161 -3.03 -5.44 -3.31
C ILE A 161 -1.82 -4.49 -3.19
N CYS A 162 -0.58 -5.01 -3.15
CA CYS A 162 0.63 -4.19 -3.18
C CYS A 162 1.75 -4.70 -4.12
N PRO A 163 1.46 -5.03 -5.40
CA PRO A 163 2.42 -5.44 -6.43
C PRO A 163 3.60 -4.48 -6.61
N GLU A 164 3.46 -3.19 -6.27
CA GLU A 164 4.57 -2.24 -6.29
C GLU A 164 5.75 -2.66 -5.38
N TYR A 165 5.50 -3.52 -4.39
CA TYR A 165 6.51 -4.00 -3.45
C TYR A 165 7.09 -5.37 -3.83
N TYR A 166 6.85 -5.84 -5.06
CA TYR A 166 7.34 -7.14 -5.54
C TYR A 166 8.18 -7.02 -6.82
N VAL A 167 9.07 -7.99 -7.00
CA VAL A 167 9.92 -8.15 -8.18
C VAL A 167 9.68 -9.51 -8.81
N LEU A 168 9.47 -9.52 -10.12
CA LEU A 168 9.30 -10.77 -10.87
C LEU A 168 10.63 -11.45 -11.16
N SER A 169 10.60 -12.77 -11.05
CA SER A 169 11.65 -13.71 -11.47
C SER A 169 13.02 -13.42 -10.88
N ASP A 170 13.06 -12.80 -9.71
CA ASP A 170 14.31 -12.58 -9.00
C ASP A 170 14.82 -13.89 -8.39
N ARG A 171 16.11 -14.16 -8.58
CA ARG A 171 16.77 -15.34 -8.00
C ARG A 171 17.07 -15.13 -6.51
N ILE A 172 17.22 -13.88 -6.09
CA ILE A 172 17.59 -13.51 -4.73
C ILE A 172 16.33 -13.18 -3.95
N HIS A 173 16.20 -13.71 -2.73
CA HIS A 173 15.11 -13.39 -1.80
C HIS A 173 15.68 -12.50 -0.70
N LEU A 174 15.31 -11.21 -0.72
CA LEU A 174 15.90 -10.16 0.13
C LEU A 174 15.03 -9.77 1.33
N ASN A 175 13.77 -10.23 1.39
CA ASN A 175 12.82 -9.88 2.44
C ASN A 175 12.49 -11.09 3.30
N ASN A 176 12.89 -11.06 4.57
CA ASN A 176 12.79 -12.21 5.46
C ASN A 176 11.37 -12.42 6.04
N LYS A 177 10.49 -11.41 5.92
CA LYS A 177 9.14 -11.42 6.51
C LYS A 177 8.09 -11.98 5.55
N PHE A 178 8.28 -11.78 4.25
CA PHE A 178 7.31 -12.19 3.23
C PHE A 178 7.87 -13.29 2.34
N LYS A 179 7.05 -14.29 2.04
CA LYS A 179 7.48 -15.44 1.24
C LYS A 179 7.54 -15.09 -0.25
N LYS A 180 8.45 -15.78 -0.95
CA LYS A 180 8.48 -15.79 -2.41
C LYS A 180 7.28 -16.56 -2.93
N ILE A 181 6.55 -15.97 -3.87
CA ILE A 181 5.33 -16.55 -4.44
C ILE A 181 5.68 -17.14 -5.80
N SER A 182 5.14 -18.31 -6.13
CA SER A 182 5.16 -18.85 -7.48
C SER A 182 3.73 -18.91 -8.01
N PHE A 183 3.49 -18.33 -9.18
CA PHE A 183 2.16 -18.28 -9.77
C PHE A 183 2.25 -18.43 -11.30
N TYR A 184 1.13 -18.80 -11.91
CA TYR A 184 1.03 -18.88 -13.36
C TYR A 184 0.37 -17.60 -13.90
N SER A 185 0.94 -17.06 -14.97
CA SER A 185 0.27 -16.07 -15.81
C SER A 185 0.33 -16.58 -17.25
N ASP A 186 -0.85 -16.75 -17.84
CA ASP A 186 -1.02 -17.51 -19.08
C ASP A 186 -0.42 -18.92 -18.96
N GLU A 187 0.46 -19.32 -19.88
CA GLU A 187 1.14 -20.63 -19.86
C GLU A 187 2.49 -20.61 -19.11
N TYR A 188 2.88 -19.47 -18.55
CA TYR A 188 4.21 -19.28 -17.96
C TYR A 188 4.16 -19.23 -16.43
N LYS A 189 5.13 -19.91 -15.80
CA LYS A 189 5.34 -19.85 -14.35
C LYS A 189 6.26 -18.68 -14.00
N TYR A 190 5.73 -17.75 -13.21
CA TYR A 190 6.47 -16.64 -12.64
C TYR A 190 6.77 -16.88 -11.17
N THR A 191 7.73 -16.11 -10.66
CA THR A 191 7.92 -15.97 -9.22
C THR A 191 7.94 -14.50 -8.84
N ALA A 192 7.31 -14.13 -7.73
CA ALA A 192 7.36 -12.78 -7.18
C ALA A 192 8.11 -12.80 -5.85
N THR A 193 9.13 -11.96 -5.75
CA THR A 193 9.94 -11.77 -4.55
C THR A 193 9.60 -10.40 -3.94
N PRO A 194 9.26 -10.33 -2.64
CA PRO A 194 9.04 -9.06 -1.97
C PRO A 194 10.34 -8.26 -1.83
N LEU A 195 10.24 -6.95 -2.01
CA LEU A 195 11.36 -5.99 -1.86
C LEU A 195 11.80 -5.87 -0.40
N SER A 196 13.06 -5.47 -0.18
CA SER A 196 13.56 -5.21 1.18
C SER A 196 12.88 -3.98 1.80
N GLU A 197 12.90 -3.87 3.13
CA GLU A 197 12.31 -2.72 3.84
C GLU A 197 12.95 -1.39 3.38
N GLU A 198 14.24 -1.39 3.07
CA GLU A 198 14.97 -0.22 2.56
C GLU A 198 14.46 0.21 1.17
N GLN A 199 14.24 -0.76 0.28
CA GLN A 199 13.70 -0.51 -1.06
C GLN A 199 12.25 0.02 -0.98
N ILE A 200 11.43 -0.56 -0.10
CA ILE A 200 10.05 -0.09 0.14
C ILE A 200 10.06 1.35 0.69
N LYS A 201 10.93 1.64 1.67
CA LYS A 201 11.13 3.00 2.20
C LYS A 201 11.52 3.97 1.08
N ASP A 202 12.42 3.59 0.19
CA ASP A 202 12.83 4.42 -0.94
C ASP A 202 11.67 4.64 -1.92
N ILE A 203 10.85 3.62 -2.20
CA ILE A 203 9.65 3.73 -3.07
C ILE A 203 8.67 4.78 -2.53
N ILE A 204 8.38 4.74 -1.23
CA ILE A 204 7.38 5.61 -0.60
C ILE A 204 7.90 7.03 -0.35
N SER A 205 9.22 7.17 -0.18
CA SER A 205 9.89 8.46 0.01
C SER A 205 9.95 9.23 -1.32
N ILE A 206 8.97 10.09 -1.55
CA ILE A 206 8.79 10.83 -2.82
C ILE A 206 8.85 12.32 -2.55
N ASN A 207 9.75 13.00 -3.27
CA ASN A 207 9.88 14.45 -3.26
C ASN A 207 9.24 15.04 -4.52
N TYR A 208 8.71 16.25 -4.42
CA TYR A 208 8.28 17.02 -5.58
C TYR A 208 9.49 17.42 -6.43
N GLY A 209 9.29 17.46 -7.75
CA GLY A 209 10.32 17.85 -8.71
C GLY A 209 11.27 16.71 -9.07
N ASN A 210 12.54 17.06 -9.31
CA ASN A 210 13.51 16.13 -9.88
C ASN A 210 14.14 15.27 -8.79
N THR A 211 14.14 13.95 -8.99
CA THR A 211 14.84 12.98 -8.14
C THR A 211 15.87 12.22 -8.97
N LEU A 212 17.09 12.07 -8.44
CA LEU A 212 18.17 11.32 -9.07
C LEU A 212 18.48 10.07 -8.27
N PHE A 213 18.42 8.90 -8.92
CA PHE A 213 18.86 7.63 -8.34
C PHE A 213 20.20 7.21 -8.94
N THR A 214 21.24 7.17 -8.10
CA THR A 214 22.58 6.71 -8.48
C THR A 214 22.88 5.35 -7.84
N GLY A 215 23.56 4.48 -8.57
CA GLY A 215 23.99 3.18 -8.05
C GLY A 215 24.72 2.37 -9.11
N GLY A 216 25.54 1.41 -8.67
CA GLY A 216 26.27 0.50 -9.56
C GLY A 216 25.35 -0.43 -10.36
N SER A 217 25.94 -1.32 -11.16
CA SER A 217 25.16 -2.37 -11.82
C SER A 217 24.52 -3.29 -10.78
N GLY A 218 23.30 -3.77 -11.05
CA GLY A 218 22.59 -4.70 -10.16
C GLY A 218 21.94 -4.09 -8.91
N THR A 219 22.02 -2.77 -8.68
CA THR A 219 21.43 -2.12 -7.49
C THR A 219 19.91 -1.86 -7.60
N ALA A 220 19.19 -2.65 -8.39
CA ALA A 220 17.73 -2.58 -8.55
C ALA A 220 17.14 -1.20 -8.95
N LYS A 221 17.91 -0.29 -9.57
CA LYS A 221 17.42 1.05 -10.00
C LYS A 221 16.16 0.99 -10.84
N THR A 222 16.14 0.09 -11.83
CA THR A 222 14.99 -0.12 -12.72
C THR A 222 13.76 -0.60 -11.96
N THR A 223 13.96 -1.49 -10.99
CA THR A 223 12.90 -1.99 -10.11
C THR A 223 12.33 -0.86 -9.26
N LEU A 224 13.18 -0.09 -8.57
CA LEU A 224 12.75 1.07 -7.76
C LEU A 224 11.96 2.08 -8.60
N MET A 225 12.41 2.39 -9.81
CA MET A 225 11.69 3.27 -10.73
C MET A 225 10.32 2.72 -11.09
N LEU A 226 10.22 1.46 -11.52
CA LEU A 226 8.95 0.84 -11.90
C LEU A 226 7.97 0.78 -10.72
N SER A 227 8.44 0.33 -9.56
CA SER A 227 7.68 0.29 -8.31
C SER A 227 7.17 1.67 -7.87
N LYS A 228 8.01 2.71 -7.96
CA LYS A 228 7.58 4.10 -7.68
C LYS A 228 6.49 4.56 -8.62
N VAL A 229 6.62 4.30 -9.92
CA VAL A 229 5.61 4.67 -10.91
C VAL A 229 4.31 3.92 -10.68
N MET A 230 4.37 2.61 -10.39
CA MET A 230 3.19 1.82 -10.00
C MET A 230 2.54 2.40 -8.74
N LYS A 231 3.33 2.72 -7.71
CA LYS A 231 2.81 3.31 -6.48
C LYS A 231 2.05 4.62 -6.75
N LEU A 232 2.69 5.54 -7.47
CA LEU A 232 2.10 6.82 -7.83
C LEU A 232 0.86 6.68 -8.72
N ALA A 233 0.89 5.75 -9.67
CA ALA A 233 -0.24 5.47 -10.56
C ALA A 233 -1.49 5.00 -9.82
N ARG A 234 -1.31 4.23 -8.73
CA ARG A 234 -2.41 3.79 -7.86
C ARG A 234 -2.93 4.90 -6.97
N VAL A 235 -2.01 5.68 -6.36
CA VAL A 235 -2.36 6.80 -5.47
C VAL A 235 -3.06 7.92 -6.25
N TYR A 236 -2.61 8.21 -7.47
CA TYR A 236 -3.15 9.25 -8.35
C TYR A 236 -3.67 8.67 -9.67
N PRO A 237 -4.83 8.01 -9.64
CA PRO A 237 -5.30 7.23 -10.77
C PRO A 237 -5.90 8.06 -11.90
N HIS A 238 -6.00 9.38 -11.72
CA HIS A 238 -6.39 10.36 -12.74
C HIS A 238 -5.18 10.98 -13.44
N HIS A 239 -3.98 10.81 -12.89
CA HIS A 239 -2.74 11.30 -13.49
C HIS A 239 -2.19 10.27 -14.48
N ARG A 240 -1.44 10.73 -15.48
CA ARG A 240 -0.70 9.88 -16.42
C ARG A 240 0.79 9.92 -16.12
N PHE A 241 1.42 8.76 -16.16
CA PHE A 241 2.84 8.57 -15.91
C PHE A 241 3.53 8.12 -17.18
N LEU A 242 4.71 8.67 -17.45
CA LEU A 242 5.49 8.35 -18.65
C LEU A 242 6.87 7.81 -18.23
N ILE A 243 7.20 6.63 -18.73
CA ILE A 243 8.53 6.02 -18.61
C ILE A 243 9.19 6.08 -19.99
N LEU A 244 10.37 6.70 -20.05
CA LEU A 244 11.19 6.78 -21.25
C LEU A 244 12.44 5.92 -21.07
N THR A 245 12.66 4.97 -21.98
CA THR A 245 13.85 4.13 -22.02
C THR A 245 14.72 4.46 -23.23
N HIS A 246 15.96 3.96 -23.20
CA HIS A 246 16.87 4.09 -24.33
C HIS A 246 16.55 3.06 -25.42
N THR A 247 16.35 1.79 -25.03
CA THR A 247 16.17 0.69 -25.99
C THR A 247 14.74 0.15 -26.02
N LYS A 248 14.36 -0.43 -27.17
CA LYS A 248 13.08 -1.13 -27.33
C LYS A 248 12.99 -2.38 -26.45
N GLN A 249 14.11 -3.06 -26.21
CA GLN A 249 14.19 -4.24 -25.36
C GLN A 249 13.78 -3.90 -23.92
N GLU A 250 14.41 -2.88 -23.32
CA GLU A 250 14.05 -2.40 -21.97
C GLU A 250 12.59 -1.95 -21.91
N SER A 251 12.12 -1.24 -22.94
CA SER A 251 10.72 -0.80 -23.00
C SER A 251 9.75 -1.98 -23.00
N ASN A 252 10.06 -3.06 -23.71
CA ASN A 252 9.20 -4.24 -23.77
C ASN A 252 9.24 -5.04 -22.48
N GLU A 253 10.42 -5.23 -21.89
CA GLU A 253 10.59 -5.91 -20.60
C GLU A 253 9.82 -5.20 -19.48
N LEU A 254 9.87 -3.86 -19.44
CA LEU A 254 9.10 -3.09 -18.47
C LEU A 254 7.58 -3.20 -18.70
N ARG A 255 7.12 -3.25 -19.95
CA ARG A 255 5.69 -3.45 -20.25
C ARG A 255 5.22 -4.83 -19.82
N GLU A 256 6.01 -5.87 -20.08
CA GLU A 256 5.69 -7.23 -19.67
C GLU A 256 5.60 -7.33 -18.13
N LYS A 257 6.60 -6.80 -17.42
CA LYS A 257 6.59 -6.74 -15.95
C LYS A 257 5.37 -6.00 -15.42
N LEU A 258 5.04 -4.86 -16.02
CA LEU A 258 3.88 -4.06 -15.64
C LEU A 258 2.56 -4.80 -15.91
N GLN A 259 2.43 -5.48 -17.04
CA GLN A 259 1.23 -6.27 -17.37
C GLN A 259 1.00 -7.42 -16.41
N ILE A 260 2.08 -8.05 -15.92
CA ILE A 260 1.98 -9.16 -14.97
C ILE A 260 1.67 -8.63 -13.56
N LEU A 261 2.40 -7.61 -13.08
CA LEU A 261 2.26 -7.10 -11.70
C LEU A 261 1.05 -6.17 -11.53
N TYR A 262 0.71 -5.38 -12.55
CA TYR A 262 -0.36 -4.38 -12.49
C TYR A 262 -1.17 -4.37 -13.79
N LYS A 263 -2.00 -5.41 -13.93
CA LYS A 263 -2.84 -5.68 -15.11
C LYS A 263 -3.71 -4.49 -15.52
N GLU A 264 -4.23 -3.73 -14.57
CA GLU A 264 -5.12 -2.59 -14.80
C GLU A 264 -4.39 -1.24 -14.97
N SER A 265 -3.11 -1.27 -15.35
CA SER A 265 -2.26 -0.07 -15.55
C SER A 265 -2.68 0.76 -16.77
N THR A 266 -3.81 1.46 -16.66
CA THR A 266 -4.37 2.31 -17.72
C THR A 266 -3.68 3.66 -17.85
N ASN A 267 -2.92 4.07 -16.83
CA ASN A 267 -2.35 5.40 -16.69
C ASN A 267 -0.82 5.44 -16.68
N ILE A 268 -0.15 4.35 -17.07
CA ILE A 268 1.30 4.30 -17.23
C ILE A 268 1.63 4.03 -18.70
N ASP A 269 2.36 4.96 -19.31
CA ASP A 269 2.82 4.89 -20.68
C ASP A 269 4.34 4.60 -20.72
N ILE A 270 4.77 3.56 -21.43
CA ILE A 270 6.19 3.19 -21.55
C ILE A 270 6.60 3.29 -23.01
N TYR A 271 7.65 4.04 -23.30
CA TYR A 271 8.16 4.28 -24.64
C TYR A 271 9.69 4.38 -24.66
N THR A 272 10.30 4.15 -25.82
CA THR A 272 11.62 4.73 -26.06
C THR A 272 11.47 6.22 -26.38
N PHE A 273 12.49 7.02 -26.09
CA PHE A 273 12.47 8.45 -26.39
C PHE A 273 12.06 8.75 -27.85
N ASN A 274 12.70 8.07 -28.81
CA ASN A 274 12.40 8.23 -30.24
C ASN A 274 10.96 7.83 -30.59
N SER A 275 10.45 6.74 -30.02
CA SER A 275 9.08 6.31 -30.27
C SER A 275 8.04 7.29 -29.72
N PHE A 276 8.34 7.93 -28.59
CA PHE A 276 7.47 8.93 -27.98
C PHE A 276 7.44 10.22 -28.81
N VAL A 277 8.60 10.70 -29.26
CA VAL A 277 8.69 11.85 -30.17
C VAL A 277 7.88 11.60 -31.46
N LEU A 278 8.01 10.42 -32.07
CA LEU A 278 7.20 10.04 -33.25
C LEU A 278 5.70 10.01 -32.96
N LYS A 279 5.28 9.55 -31.78
CA LYS A 279 3.87 9.57 -31.35
C LYS A 279 3.34 11.00 -31.24
N LEU A 280 4.13 11.91 -30.68
CA LEU A 280 3.78 13.33 -30.59
C LEU A 280 3.69 13.97 -31.97
N ALA A 281 4.68 13.74 -32.83
CA ALA A 281 4.69 14.28 -34.19
C ALA A 281 3.46 13.85 -34.99
N LYS A 282 3.02 12.59 -34.88
CA LYS A 282 1.80 12.11 -35.55
C LYS A 282 0.49 12.71 -35.02
N LYS A 283 0.50 13.22 -33.79
CA LYS A 283 -0.71 13.76 -33.14
C LYS A 283 -0.89 15.25 -33.41
N TYR A 284 0.21 15.97 -33.55
CA TYR A 284 0.22 17.44 -33.65
C TYR A 284 0.66 17.99 -35.01
N ASN A 285 1.04 17.11 -35.95
CA ASN A 285 1.13 17.43 -37.38
C ASN A 285 -0.10 16.85 -38.10
#